data_AF-A0A7Y9WS52-F1
#
_entry.id   AF-A0A7Y9WS52-F1
#
_cell.length_a   1.000
_cell.length_b   1.000
_cell.length_c   1.000
_cell.angle_alpha   90.00
_cell.angle_beta   90.00
_cell.angle_gamma   90.00
#
_symmetry.space_group_name_H-M   'P 1'
#
loop_
_entity.id
_entity.type
_entity.pdbx_description
1 polymer ?
#
loop_
_entity_poly.entity_id
_entity_poly.type
_entity_poly.pdbx_seq_one_letter_code
_entity_poly.pdbx_strand_id
1 'polypeptide(L)'
;MGKQVALEGDVCACQCYPLPVMLASQSDMTMSFEAHELARMGLGSDGASINETPASDHWIRFALNERGSCEGLGCRAHFADGSVAHGTFDANNIVHFERPNATPCQKVELAIDYEKPSRSLVHSLLSAMLE
;
A
#
# COMPACT_ATOMS: atom_id res chain seq x y z
N MET A 1 16.25 -12.95 11.88
CA MET A 1 16.38 -14.14 11.02
C MET A 1 17.44 -15.05 11.62
N GLY A 2 17.06 -15.95 12.54
CA GLY A 2 17.98 -16.95 13.10
C GLY A 2 17.88 -18.22 12.27
N LYS A 3 19.01 -18.71 11.74
CA LYS A 3 19.07 -20.02 11.08
C LYS A 3 19.37 -21.06 12.16
N GLN A 4 18.41 -21.93 12.47
CA GLN A 4 18.68 -23.08 13.33
C GLN A 4 19.21 -24.21 12.46
N VAL A 5 20.35 -24.77 12.84
CA VAL A 5 21.01 -25.84 12.09
C VAL A 5 20.30 -27.15 12.39
N ALA A 6 19.82 -27.85 11.36
CA ALA A 6 19.02 -29.07 11.50
C ALA A 6 19.78 -30.29 12.04
N LEU A 7 21.10 -30.18 12.24
CA LEU A 7 22.00 -31.32 12.46
C LEU A 7 22.96 -31.09 13.63
N GLU A 8 22.48 -30.49 14.72
CA GLU A 8 23.30 -30.37 15.93
C GLU A 8 23.26 -31.70 16.72
N GLY A 9 24.28 -32.56 16.51
CA GLY A 9 24.50 -33.77 17.32
C GLY A 9 24.28 -35.13 16.63
N ASP A 10 24.07 -35.19 15.32
CA ASP A 10 23.89 -36.48 14.62
C ASP A 10 25.19 -37.28 14.50
N VAL A 11 25.18 -38.50 15.07
CA VAL A 11 26.26 -39.49 14.94
C VAL A 11 26.08 -40.24 13.63
N CYS A 12 27.09 -40.18 12.76
CA CYS A 12 27.09 -40.94 11.51
C CYS A 12 26.94 -42.45 11.79
N ALA A 13 25.97 -43.10 11.14
CA ALA A 13 25.71 -44.54 11.31
C ALA A 13 26.88 -45.43 10.81
N CYS A 14 27.81 -44.88 10.03
CA CYS A 14 28.96 -45.62 9.50
C CYS A 14 30.21 -45.44 10.38
N GLN A 15 30.95 -46.54 10.61
CA GLN A 15 32.22 -46.56 11.36
C GLN A 15 33.42 -46.15 10.50
N CYS A 16 33.24 -45.18 9.60
CA CYS A 16 34.30 -44.72 8.72
C CYS A 16 35.38 -43.94 9.50
N TYR A 17 36.65 -44.05 9.09
CA TYR A 17 37.75 -43.24 9.61
C TYR A 17 38.48 -42.49 8.48
N PRO A 18 38.58 -41.15 8.53
CA PRO A 18 37.99 -40.27 9.55
C PRO A 18 36.45 -40.25 9.46
N LEU A 19 35.79 -39.99 10.59
CA LEU A 19 34.34 -39.86 10.66
C LEU A 19 33.89 -38.77 9.67
N PRO A 20 32.92 -39.03 8.78
CA PRO A 20 32.42 -38.02 7.87
C PRO A 20 31.76 -36.88 8.67
N VAL A 21 32.05 -35.64 8.29
CA VAL A 21 31.38 -34.46 8.86
C VAL A 21 30.12 -34.22 8.04
N MET A 22 28.95 -34.25 8.69
CA MET A 22 27.70 -33.93 8.04
C MET A 22 27.68 -32.43 7.72
N LEU A 23 27.62 -32.10 6.43
CA LEU A 23 27.44 -30.73 5.95
C LEU A 23 25.95 -30.50 5.69
N ALA A 24 25.39 -29.45 6.30
CA ALA A 24 24.02 -29.07 6.03
C ALA A 24 23.86 -28.75 4.53
N SER A 25 22.88 -29.40 3.88
CA SER A 25 22.53 -29.12 2.49
C SER A 25 22.18 -27.63 2.36
N GLN A 26 22.97 -26.89 1.59
CA GLN A 26 22.75 -25.46 1.36
C GLN A 26 21.85 -25.17 0.14
N SER A 27 21.52 -26.19 -0.64
CA SER A 27 20.66 -26.07 -1.83
C SER A 27 19.21 -26.43 -1.56
N ASP A 28 18.96 -27.43 -0.73
CA ASP A 28 17.63 -27.99 -0.50
C ASP A 28 17.45 -28.26 0.99
N MET A 29 16.92 -27.27 1.71
CA MET A 29 16.59 -27.35 3.12
C MET A 29 15.11 -26.96 3.27
N THR A 30 14.27 -27.93 3.59
CA THR A 30 12.85 -27.72 3.88
C THR A 30 12.53 -28.35 5.22
N MET A 31 11.64 -27.73 5.98
CA MET A 31 11.08 -28.28 7.22
C MET A 31 9.58 -28.07 7.18
N SER A 32 8.83 -29.10 7.53
CA SER A 32 7.37 -29.06 7.62
C SER A 32 6.98 -28.71 9.05
N PHE A 33 5.98 -27.85 9.18
CA PHE A 33 5.37 -27.49 10.46
C PHE A 33 3.91 -27.89 10.44
N GLU A 34 3.42 -28.35 11.58
CA GLU A 34 1.99 -28.61 11.74
C GLU A 34 1.24 -27.30 12.01
N ALA A 35 -0.05 -27.25 11.68
CA ALA A 35 -0.86 -26.03 11.78
C ALA A 35 -0.82 -25.37 13.18
N HIS A 36 -0.75 -26.16 14.24
CA HIS A 36 -0.65 -25.67 15.62
C HIS A 36 0.71 -25.03 15.96
N GLU A 37 1.80 -25.42 15.28
CA GLU A 37 3.12 -24.81 15.45
C GLU A 37 3.20 -23.48 14.71
N LEU A 38 2.61 -23.40 13.52
CA LEU A 38 2.42 -22.15 12.79
C LEU A 38 1.59 -21.16 13.62
N ALA A 39 0.51 -21.63 14.24
CA ALA A 39 -0.32 -20.79 15.10
C ALA A 39 0.47 -20.18 16.29
N ARG A 40 1.37 -20.96 16.91
CA ARG A 40 2.27 -20.47 17.98
C ARG A 40 3.28 -19.45 17.48
N MET A 41 3.62 -19.48 16.20
CA MET A 41 4.50 -18.50 15.55
C MET A 41 3.76 -17.25 15.05
N GLY A 42 2.43 -17.18 15.22
CA GLY A 42 1.63 -16.09 14.70
C GLY A 42 1.36 -16.21 13.19
N LEU A 43 1.41 -17.42 12.64
CA LEU A 43 1.09 -17.74 11.25
C LEU A 43 -0.17 -18.63 11.15
N GLY A 44 -1.00 -18.40 10.13
CA GLY A 44 -2.14 -19.22 9.75
C GLY A 44 -1.72 -20.53 9.09
N SER A 45 -2.69 -21.43 8.87
CA SER A 45 -2.47 -22.73 8.22
C SER A 45 -2.00 -22.62 6.76
N ASP A 46 -2.21 -21.48 6.15
CA ASP A 46 -1.75 -21.07 4.82
C ASP A 46 -0.38 -20.37 4.84
N GLY A 47 0.19 -20.15 6.02
CA GLY A 47 1.46 -19.44 6.21
C GLY A 47 1.35 -17.91 6.24
N ALA A 48 0.14 -17.34 6.22
CA ALA A 48 -0.09 -15.90 6.36
C ALA A 48 0.04 -15.45 7.82
N SER A 49 0.41 -14.20 8.10
CA SER A 49 0.48 -13.72 9.49
C SER A 49 -0.93 -13.56 10.09
N ILE A 50 -1.17 -14.13 11.27
CA ILE A 50 -2.45 -14.00 11.99
C ILE A 50 -2.62 -12.58 12.58
N ASN A 51 -1.52 -11.83 12.69
CA ASN A 51 -1.48 -10.46 13.24
C ASN A 51 -1.43 -9.37 12.17
N GLU A 52 -1.44 -9.72 10.88
CA GLU A 52 -1.67 -8.72 9.85
C GLU A 52 -3.15 -8.34 9.93
N THR A 53 -3.43 -7.21 10.61
CA THR A 53 -4.57 -6.36 10.23
C THR A 53 -4.59 -6.36 8.70
N PRO A 54 -5.72 -6.68 8.04
CA PRO A 54 -5.76 -6.64 6.59
C PRO A 54 -5.47 -5.20 6.20
N ALA A 55 -4.21 -4.91 5.92
CA ALA A 55 -3.83 -3.76 5.14
C ALA A 55 -4.69 -3.94 3.91
N SER A 56 -5.66 -3.06 3.73
CA SER A 56 -6.49 -3.10 2.53
C SER A 56 -5.52 -2.96 1.36
N ASP A 57 -5.10 -4.09 0.79
CA ASP A 57 -4.11 -4.19 -0.29
C ASP A 57 -4.60 -3.49 -1.57
N HIS A 58 -5.87 -3.10 -1.53
CA HIS A 58 -6.54 -2.30 -2.51
C HIS A 58 -6.31 -0.81 -2.22
N TRP A 59 -5.46 -0.20 -3.02
CA TRP A 59 -5.20 1.23 -3.04
C TRP A 59 -5.35 1.79 -4.46
N ILE A 60 -5.60 3.09 -4.56
CA ILE A 60 -5.53 3.83 -5.82
C ILE A 60 -4.75 5.12 -5.62
N ARG A 61 -3.88 5.46 -6.59
CA ARG A 61 -3.10 6.70 -6.59
C ARG A 61 -3.33 7.47 -7.86
N PHE A 62 -3.35 8.78 -7.74
CA PHE A 62 -3.34 9.70 -8.86
C PHE A 62 -2.13 10.61 -8.73
N ALA A 63 -1.40 10.78 -9.83
CA ALA A 63 -0.25 11.67 -9.90
C ALA A 63 -0.53 12.76 -10.96
N LEU A 64 -0.29 14.01 -10.62
CA LEU A 64 -0.34 15.11 -11.59
C LEU A 64 1.06 15.36 -12.15
N ASN A 65 1.16 15.40 -13.47
CA ASN A 65 2.44 15.63 -14.17
C ASN A 65 2.76 17.13 -14.35
N GLU A 66 2.42 17.95 -13.35
CA GLU A 66 2.65 19.40 -13.40
C GLU A 66 4.10 19.76 -13.05
N ARG A 67 4.61 20.85 -13.65
CA ARG A 67 5.99 21.33 -13.39
C ARG A 67 6.16 21.97 -12.01
N GLY A 68 5.06 22.35 -11.36
CA GLY A 68 5.04 22.94 -10.01
C GLY A 68 4.48 21.97 -8.98
N SER A 69 4.62 22.32 -7.69
CA SER A 69 3.95 21.59 -6.62
C SER A 69 2.49 22.04 -6.49
N CYS A 70 1.58 21.09 -6.58
CA CYS A 70 0.15 21.21 -6.30
C CYS A 70 -0.16 20.77 -4.86
N GLU A 71 0.83 20.82 -3.97
CA GLU A 71 0.66 20.47 -2.56
C GLU A 71 -0.52 21.25 -1.96
N GLY A 72 -1.44 20.53 -1.32
CA GLY A 72 -2.65 21.11 -0.73
C GLY A 72 -3.82 21.33 -1.70
N LEU A 73 -3.67 21.03 -3.00
CA LEU A 73 -4.79 21.00 -3.93
C LEU A 73 -5.74 19.85 -3.53
N GLY A 74 -7.01 20.17 -3.31
CA GLY A 74 -8.02 19.17 -2.97
C GLY A 74 -8.51 18.39 -4.19
N CYS A 75 -8.84 17.12 -4.00
CA CYS A 75 -9.51 16.30 -5.01
C CYS A 75 -10.61 15.43 -4.41
N ARG A 76 -11.59 15.08 -5.24
CA ARG A 76 -12.71 14.19 -4.92
C ARG A 76 -12.74 13.06 -5.93
N ALA A 77 -12.49 11.84 -5.49
CA ALA A 77 -12.59 10.63 -6.30
C ALA A 77 -13.98 10.01 -6.12
N HIS A 78 -14.70 9.79 -7.22
CA HIS A 78 -16.00 9.11 -7.28
C HIS A 78 -15.81 7.69 -7.80
N PHE A 79 -16.35 6.72 -7.06
CA PHE A 79 -16.19 5.30 -7.33
C PHE A 79 -17.46 4.65 -7.86
N ALA A 80 -17.32 3.48 -8.46
CA ALA A 80 -18.45 2.74 -9.04
C ALA A 80 -19.50 2.26 -8.02
N ASP A 81 -19.13 2.18 -6.74
CA ASP A 81 -20.07 1.91 -5.64
C ASP A 81 -20.86 3.15 -5.19
N GLY A 82 -20.62 4.31 -5.82
CA GLY A 82 -21.22 5.59 -5.44
C GLY A 82 -20.53 6.27 -4.25
N SER A 83 -19.49 5.66 -3.68
CA SER A 83 -18.69 6.30 -2.63
C SER A 83 -17.83 7.43 -3.20
N VAL A 84 -17.52 8.40 -2.34
CA VAL A 84 -16.66 9.53 -2.68
C VAL A 84 -15.55 9.61 -1.64
N ALA A 85 -14.29 9.67 -2.11
CA ALA A 85 -13.13 9.89 -1.25
C ALA A 85 -12.54 11.28 -1.52
N HIS A 86 -12.19 11.97 -0.44
CA HIS A 86 -11.55 13.28 -0.48
C HIS A 86 -10.07 13.12 -0.17
N GLY A 87 -9.22 13.71 -0.99
CA GLY A 87 -7.77 13.63 -0.86
C GLY A 87 -7.13 14.97 -1.16
N THR A 88 -5.88 15.11 -0.76
CA THR A 88 -5.05 16.26 -1.09
C THR A 88 -3.76 15.77 -1.73
N PHE A 89 -3.26 16.51 -2.71
CA PHE A 89 -1.98 16.18 -3.33
C PHE A 89 -0.83 16.54 -2.39
N ASP A 90 0.17 15.66 -2.34
CA ASP A 90 1.41 15.86 -1.60
C ASP A 90 2.43 16.73 -2.39
N ALA A 91 3.61 16.95 -1.81
CA ALA A 91 4.70 17.69 -2.45
C ALA A 91 5.18 17.06 -3.78
N ASN A 92 4.92 15.77 -4.00
CA ASN A 92 5.23 15.05 -5.23
C ASN A 92 4.06 15.05 -6.24
N ASN A 93 3.00 15.81 -5.96
CA ASN A 93 1.77 15.83 -6.73
C ASN A 93 1.07 14.47 -6.79
N ILE A 94 1.18 13.67 -5.73
CA ILE A 94 0.55 12.37 -5.58
C ILE A 94 -0.55 12.44 -4.53
N VAL A 95 -1.70 11.83 -4.82
CA VAL A 95 -2.73 11.55 -3.84
C VAL A 95 -2.94 10.05 -3.72
N HIS A 96 -3.11 9.57 -2.49
CA HIS A 96 -3.27 8.16 -2.14
C HIS A 96 -4.62 7.91 -1.45
N PHE A 97 -5.34 6.89 -1.93
CA PHE A 97 -6.58 6.43 -1.33
C PHE A 97 -6.49 4.94 -1.00
N GLU A 98 -6.60 4.61 0.28
CA GLU A 98 -6.75 3.23 0.76
C GLU A 98 -8.21 2.81 0.66
N ARG A 99 -8.47 1.66 0.04
CA ARG A 99 -9.81 1.26 -0.40
C ARG A 99 -10.07 -0.21 -0.12
N PRO A 100 -10.68 -0.59 1.02
CA PRO A 100 -11.00 -1.99 1.31
C PRO A 100 -11.93 -2.65 0.27
N ASN A 101 -12.74 -1.86 -0.46
CA ASN A 101 -13.79 -2.38 -1.35
C ASN A 101 -13.32 -2.67 -2.79
N ALA A 102 -12.05 -2.45 -3.15
CA ALA A 102 -11.48 -2.72 -4.50
C ALA A 102 -12.24 -2.13 -5.71
N THR A 103 -13.18 -1.21 -5.51
CA THR A 103 -14.03 -0.70 -6.59
C THR A 103 -13.29 0.29 -7.49
N PRO A 104 -13.50 0.24 -8.82
CA PRO A 104 -12.81 1.13 -9.73
C PRO A 104 -13.29 2.58 -9.56
N CYS A 105 -12.36 3.52 -9.69
CA CYS A 105 -12.67 4.94 -9.74
C CYS A 105 -13.27 5.30 -11.10
N GLN A 106 -14.42 5.96 -11.10
CA GLN A 106 -15.09 6.41 -12.32
C GLN A 106 -14.71 7.84 -12.71
N LYS A 107 -14.51 8.71 -11.72
CA LYS A 107 -14.23 10.14 -11.97
C LYS A 107 -13.41 10.73 -10.83
N VAL A 108 -12.44 11.58 -11.14
CA VAL A 108 -11.74 12.42 -10.16
C VAL A 108 -12.01 13.88 -10.49
N GLU A 109 -12.54 14.62 -9.52
CA GLU A 109 -12.75 16.06 -9.60
C GLU A 109 -11.65 16.76 -8.82
N LEU A 110 -10.95 17.68 -9.49
CA LEU A 110 -9.95 18.53 -8.86
C LEU A 110 -10.66 19.80 -8.38
N ALA A 111 -10.46 20.16 -7.11
CA ALA A 111 -10.93 21.43 -6.55
C ALA A 111 -9.98 22.55 -6.99
N ILE A 112 -9.90 22.77 -8.31
CA ILE A 112 -9.20 23.92 -8.86
C ILE A 112 -10.18 25.07 -8.76
N ASP A 113 -9.94 25.97 -7.81
CA ASP A 113 -10.50 27.31 -7.86
C ASP A 113 -9.86 28.03 -9.05
N TYR A 114 -10.30 27.68 -10.27
CA TYR A 114 -10.29 28.68 -11.32
C TYR A 114 -11.19 29.77 -10.79
N GLU A 115 -10.59 30.90 -10.39
CA GLU A 115 -11.33 32.13 -10.21
C GLU A 115 -12.32 32.21 -11.36
N LYS A 116 -13.58 31.94 -11.05
CA LYS A 116 -14.71 32.24 -11.92
C LYS A 116 -14.42 33.69 -12.34
N PRO A 117 -14.29 34.02 -13.64
CA PRO A 117 -14.13 35.42 -14.01
C PRO A 117 -15.30 36.14 -13.35
N SER A 118 -14.95 36.99 -12.38
CA SER A 118 -15.90 37.61 -11.49
C SER A 118 -16.90 38.36 -12.36
N ARG A 119 -18.08 37.79 -12.55
CA ARG A 119 -19.25 38.47 -13.09
C ARG A 119 -19.69 39.51 -12.06
N SER A 120 -18.88 40.54 -11.78
CA SER A 120 -19.33 41.70 -11.01
C SER A 120 -18.33 42.87 -10.93
N LEU A 121 -17.58 43.19 -11.99
CA LEU A 121 -16.91 44.52 -12.05
C LEU A 121 -17.56 45.43 -13.08
N VAL A 122 -18.04 44.87 -14.20
CA VAL A 122 -18.77 45.66 -15.22
C VAL A 122 -20.12 46.17 -14.71
N HIS A 123 -20.80 45.45 -13.80
CA HIS A 123 -22.11 45.89 -13.28
C HIS A 123 -21.98 47.00 -12.22
N SER A 124 -20.92 46.98 -11.40
CA SER A 124 -20.64 48.08 -10.46
C SER A 124 -20.15 49.34 -11.18
N LEU A 125 -19.40 49.20 -12.29
CA LEU A 125 -18.98 50.34 -13.10
C LEU A 125 -20.15 50.96 -13.88
N LEU A 126 -21.04 50.14 -14.45
CA LEU A 126 -22.22 50.64 -15.18
C LEU A 126 -23.25 51.29 -14.25
N SER A 127 -23.40 50.82 -13.01
CA SER A 127 -24.24 51.48 -12.01
C SER A 127 -23.64 52.80 -11.49
N ALA A 128 -22.33 52.99 -11.56
CA ALA A 128 -21.66 54.23 -11.10
C ALA A 128 -21.62 55.35 -12.16
N MET A 129 -22.03 55.10 -13.40
CA MET A 129 -22.12 56.11 -14.48
C MET A 129 -23.56 56.57 -14.79
N LEU A 130 -24.54 56.11 -14.00
CA LEU A 130 -25.96 56.46 -14.14
C LEU A 130 -26.49 57.31 -12.97
N GLU A 131 -25.62 57.85 -12.12
CA GLU A 131 -25.91 58.97 -11.21
C GLU A 131 -25.20 60.24 -11.67
#